data_AF-A0A3G9GZC1-F1
#
_entry.id   AF-A0A3G9GZC1-F1
#
_cell.length_a   1.000
_cell.length_b   1.000
_cell.length_c   1.000
_cell.angle_alpha   90.00
_cell.angle_beta   90.00
_cell.angle_gamma   90.00
#
_symmetry.space_group_name_H-M   'P 1'
#
loop_
_entity.id
_entity.type
_entity.pdbx_description
1 polymer ?
#
loop_
_entity_poly.entity_id
_entity_poly.type
_entity_poly.pdbx_seq_one_letter_code
_entity_poly.pdbx_strand_id
1 'polypeptide(L)'
;MKQSGKVQVLFWLFFFSIILFVWIVWTALQTFIFGGPRMELPQEQIALIFILYGILILFVLAGTVISVFINNRRYMNRFGAVTLLIFISFLAGKSVFG
;
A
#
# COMPACT_ATOMS: atom_id res chain seq x y z
N MET A 1 28.93 -1.25 -12.02
CA MET A 1 28.34 -0.30 -11.05
C MET A 1 27.85 -1.10 -9.84
N LYS A 2 28.58 -1.09 -8.71
CA LYS A 2 28.15 -1.78 -7.48
C LYS A 2 27.00 -0.99 -6.85
N GLN A 3 25.75 -1.41 -7.06
CA GLN A 3 24.63 -0.84 -6.31
C GLN A 3 24.82 -1.21 -4.83
N SER A 4 24.89 -0.20 -3.96
CA SER A 4 24.99 -0.40 -2.51
C SER A 4 23.77 -1.19 -2.04
N GLY A 5 23.96 -2.29 -1.28
CA GLY A 5 22.86 -3.15 -0.81
C GLY A 5 21.74 -2.38 -0.09
N LYS A 6 22.05 -1.21 0.48
CA LYS A 6 21.07 -0.27 1.07
C LYS A 6 20.02 0.22 0.05
N VAL A 7 20.45 0.52 -1.17
CA VAL A 7 19.56 0.95 -2.27
C VAL A 7 18.73 -0.21 -2.79
N GLN A 8 19.28 -1.43 -2.78
CA GLN A 8 18.56 -2.64 -3.16
C GLN A 8 17.43 -2.95 -2.16
N VAL A 9 17.65 -2.79 -0.86
CA VAL A 9 16.60 -2.95 0.16
C VAL A 9 15.47 -1.93 -0.06
N LEU A 10 15.80 -0.65 -0.30
CA LEU A 10 14.78 0.36 -0.59
C LEU A 10 14.00 0.07 -1.87
N PHE A 11 14.67 -0.45 -2.90
CA PHE A 11 14.01 -0.90 -4.12
C PHE A 11 12.99 -1.99 -3.82
N TRP A 12 13.37 -3.03 -3.08
CA TRP A 12 12.47 -4.11 -2.70
C TRP A 12 11.29 -3.63 -1.85
N LEU A 13 11.54 -2.84 -0.81
CA LEU A 13 10.47 -2.28 0.03
C LEU A 13 9.47 -1.47 -0.79
N PHE A 14 9.96 -0.63 -1.70
CA PHE A 14 9.12 0.16 -2.58
C PHE A 14 8.34 -0.71 -3.57
N PHE A 15 9.00 -1.68 -4.20
CA PHE A 15 8.40 -2.60 -5.15
C PHE A 15 7.29 -3.43 -4.51
N PHE A 16 7.53 -4.02 -3.33
CA PHE A 16 6.52 -4.76 -2.58
C PHE A 16 5.37 -3.86 -2.13
N SER A 17 5.65 -2.61 -1.74
CA SER A 17 4.59 -1.65 -1.41
C SER A 17 3.64 -1.41 -2.59
N ILE A 18 4.17 -1.27 -3.81
CA ILE A 18 3.33 -1.11 -5.01
C ILE A 18 2.51 -2.38 -5.28
N ILE A 19 3.12 -3.56 -5.19
CA ILE A 19 2.41 -4.83 -5.41
C ILE A 19 1.26 -4.97 -4.39
N LEU A 20 1.53 -4.71 -3.12
CA LEU A 20 0.52 -4.76 -2.06
C LEU A 20 -0.61 -3.76 -2.34
N PHE A 21 -0.28 -2.54 -2.75
CA PHE A 21 -1.29 -1.55 -3.10
C PHE A 21 -2.17 -1.99 -4.28
N VAL A 22 -1.57 -2.52 -5.35
CA VAL A 22 -2.33 -3.06 -6.49
C VAL A 22 -3.21 -4.23 -6.07
N TRP A 23 -2.72 -5.11 -5.19
CA TRP A 23 -3.50 -6.22 -4.66
C TRP A 23 -4.70 -5.73 -3.84
N ILE A 24 -4.50 -4.74 -2.96
CA ILE A 24 -5.59 -4.11 -2.20
C ILE A 24 -6.67 -3.56 -3.14
N VAL A 25 -6.26 -2.77 -4.14
CA VAL A 25 -7.19 -2.19 -5.11
C VAL A 25 -7.95 -3.29 -5.86
N TRP A 26 -7.24 -4.34 -6.30
CA TRP A 26 -7.86 -5.47 -6.97
C TRP A 26 -8.88 -6.19 -6.09
N THR A 27 -8.55 -6.48 -4.84
CA THR A 27 -9.48 -7.13 -3.91
C THR A 27 -10.67 -6.22 -3.60
N ALA A 28 -10.46 -4.91 -3.42
CA ALA A 28 -11.55 -3.96 -3.21
C ALA A 28 -12.50 -3.89 -4.43
N LEU A 29 -11.96 -3.87 -5.65
CA LEU A 29 -12.77 -3.91 -6.87
C LEU A 29 -13.57 -5.22 -6.96
N GLN A 30 -12.94 -6.37 -6.68
CA GLN A 30 -13.61 -7.67 -6.61
C GLN A 30 -14.73 -7.71 -5.59
N THR A 31 -14.51 -7.13 -4.41
CA THR A 31 -15.47 -7.15 -3.32
C THR A 31 -16.64 -6.20 -3.52
N PHE A 32 -16.39 -4.97 -3.97
CA PHE A 32 -17.40 -3.90 -3.98
C PHE A 32 -18.01 -3.62 -5.36
N ILE A 33 -17.29 -3.92 -6.45
CA ILE A 33 -17.76 -3.63 -7.82
C ILE A 33 -18.21 -4.91 -8.53
N PHE A 34 -17.42 -5.98 -8.46
CA PHE A 34 -17.71 -7.24 -9.16
C PHE A 34 -18.50 -8.23 -8.29
N GLY A 35 -18.47 -8.07 -6.98
CA GLY A 35 -19.32 -8.82 -6.06
C GLY A 35 -20.77 -8.40 -6.29
N GLY A 36 -21.53 -9.24 -7.01
CA GLY A 36 -22.97 -9.04 -7.21
C GLY A 36 -23.74 -8.82 -5.89
N PRO A 37 -25.04 -8.51 -5.94
CA PRO A 37 -25.80 -8.14 -4.75
C PRO A 37 -25.72 -9.21 -3.67
N ARG A 38 -24.95 -8.94 -2.61
CA ARG A 38 -24.84 -9.78 -1.42
C ARG A 38 -25.66 -9.14 -0.31
N MET A 39 -26.46 -9.95 0.38
CA MET A 39 -27.21 -9.50 1.56
C MET A 39 -26.29 -9.14 2.74
N GLU A 40 -25.05 -9.62 2.72
CA GLU A 40 -24.06 -9.39 3.77
C GLU A 40 -22.71 -8.96 3.19
N LEU A 41 -22.04 -8.06 3.90
CA LEU A 41 -20.67 -7.67 3.61
C LEU A 41 -19.74 -8.88 3.81
N PRO A 42 -18.93 -9.26 2.81
CA PRO A 42 -18.06 -10.43 2.90
C PRO A 42 -16.91 -10.16 3.89
N GLN A 43 -17.11 -10.56 5.14
CA GLN A 43 -16.21 -10.27 6.26
C GLN A 43 -14.78 -10.75 6.00
N GLU A 44 -14.60 -11.91 5.37
CA GLU A 44 -13.27 -12.45 5.03
C GLU A 44 -12.49 -11.54 4.07
N GLN A 45 -13.16 -10.97 3.08
CA GLN A 45 -12.54 -10.10 2.09
C GLN A 45 -12.19 -8.74 2.69
N ILE A 46 -13.05 -8.22 3.58
CA ILE A 46 -12.80 -6.98 4.30
C ILE A 46 -11.63 -7.16 5.28
N ALA A 47 -11.60 -8.27 6.01
CA ALA A 47 -10.48 -8.61 6.90
C ALA A 47 -9.17 -8.71 6.12
N LEU A 48 -9.19 -9.35 4.94
CA LEU A 48 -8.03 -9.42 4.06
C LEU A 48 -7.56 -8.03 3.61
N ILE A 49 -8.47 -7.15 3.17
CA ILE A 49 -8.13 -5.76 2.81
C ILE A 49 -7.46 -5.04 4.00
N PHE A 50 -7.99 -5.20 5.21
CA PHE A 50 -7.44 -4.59 6.41
C PHE A 50 -6.03 -5.10 6.73
N ILE A 51 -5.81 -6.41 6.64
CA ILE A 51 -4.49 -7.03 6.83
C ILE A 51 -3.50 -6.51 5.78
N LEU A 52 -3.89 -6.45 4.51
CA LEU A 52 -3.02 -5.96 3.44
C LEU A 52 -2.65 -4.49 3.65
N TYR A 53 -3.58 -3.63 4.08
CA TYR A 53 -3.26 -2.25 4.44
C TYR A 53 -2.28 -2.18 5.62
N GLY A 54 -2.46 -3.02 6.64
CA GLY A 54 -1.52 -3.11 7.76
C GLY A 54 -0.10 -3.45 7.31
N ILE A 55 0.05 -4.47 6.45
CA ILE A 55 1.35 -4.86 5.88
C ILE A 55 1.93 -3.72 5.02
N LEU A 56 1.10 -3.09 4.19
CA LEU A 56 1.53 -1.98 3.33
C LEU A 56 2.07 -0.81 4.17
N ILE A 57 1.39 -0.44 5.26
CA ILE A 57 1.83 0.63 6.17
C ILE A 57 3.20 0.28 6.78
N LEU A 58 3.42 -0.96 7.21
CA LEU A 58 4.71 -1.40 7.75
C LEU A 58 5.84 -1.27 6.72
N PHE A 59 5.59 -1.69 5.48
CA PHE A 59 6.59 -1.59 4.41
C PHE A 59 6.92 -0.14 4.04
N VAL A 60 5.90 0.71 3.92
CA VAL A 60 6.07 2.13 3.60
C VAL A 60 6.77 2.87 4.72
N LEU A 61 6.43 2.60 5.99
CA LEU A 61 7.10 3.19 7.14
C LEU A 61 8.56 2.74 7.21
N ALA A 62 8.83 1.44 7.09
CA ALA A 62 10.20 0.93 7.11
C ALA A 62 11.03 1.53 5.96
N GLY A 63 10.48 1.60 4.75
CA GLY A 63 11.12 2.22 3.60
C GLY A 63 11.38 3.71 3.79
N THR A 64 10.40 4.45 4.34
CA THR A 64 10.54 5.87 4.69
C THR A 64 11.66 6.08 5.69
N VAL A 65 11.66 5.35 6.80
CA VAL A 65 12.67 5.43 7.86
C VAL A 65 14.06 5.14 7.30
N ILE A 66 14.24 4.03 6.59
CA ILE A 66 15.53 3.67 6.00
C ILE A 66 15.98 4.75 5.01
N SER A 67 15.07 5.29 4.18
CA SER A 67 15.39 6.33 3.20
C SER A 67 15.87 7.63 3.85
N VAL A 68 15.28 8.00 5.00
CA VAL A 68 15.70 9.14 5.83
C VAL A 68 17.09 8.88 6.43
N PHE A 69 17.31 7.69 7.02
CA PHE A 69 18.59 7.32 7.62
C PHE A 69 19.76 7.35 6.64
N ILE A 70 19.54 6.95 5.38
CA ILE A 70 20.57 6.97 4.35
C ILE A 70 20.57 8.26 3.51
N ASN A 71 19.76 9.26 3.90
CA ASN A 71 19.60 10.56 3.22
C ASN A 71 19.33 10.43 1.71
N ASN A 72 18.49 9.47 1.32
CA ASN A 72 18.16 9.21 -0.08
C ASN A 72 16.86 9.92 -0.47
N ARG A 73 16.99 11.19 -0.87
CA ARG A 73 15.87 12.07 -1.28
C ARG A 73 14.95 11.43 -2.33
N ARG A 74 15.49 10.63 -3.27
CA ARG A 74 14.69 9.97 -4.30
C ARG A 74 13.70 8.99 -3.70
N TYR A 75 14.14 8.16 -2.75
CA TYR A 75 13.26 7.20 -2.09
C TYR A 75 12.36 7.86 -1.04
N MET A 76 12.83 8.89 -0.35
CA MET A 76 11.97 9.69 0.54
C MET A 76 10.74 10.24 -0.21
N ASN A 77 10.94 10.84 -1.39
CA ASN A 77 9.85 11.36 -2.20
C ASN A 77 8.92 10.24 -2.72
N ARG A 78 9.49 9.08 -3.10
CA ARG A 78 8.71 7.93 -3.57
C ARG A 78 7.83 7.35 -2.48
N PHE A 79 8.36 7.12 -1.29
CA PHE A 79 7.55 6.64 -0.18
C PHE A 79 6.51 7.68 0.26
N GLY A 80 6.86 8.98 0.25
CA GLY A 80 5.89 10.06 0.46
C GLY A 80 4.73 10.03 -0.54
N ALA A 81 5.02 9.79 -1.83
CA ALA A 81 3.98 9.62 -2.85
C ALA A 81 3.09 8.39 -2.59
N VAL A 82 3.67 7.27 -2.15
CA VAL A 82 2.88 6.07 -1.78
C VAL A 82 2.01 6.35 -0.55
N THR A 83 2.51 7.07 0.45
CA THR A 83 1.69 7.50 1.60
C THR A 83 0.51 8.35 1.17
N LEU A 84 0.70 9.28 0.23
CA LEU A 84 -0.39 10.06 -0.34
C LEU A 84 -1.40 9.18 -1.08
N LEU A 85 -0.94 8.20 -1.87
CA LEU A 85 -1.83 7.26 -2.57
C LEU A 85 -2.67 6.43 -1.59
N ILE A 86 -2.07 5.96 -0.49
CA ILE A 86 -2.78 5.26 0.58
C ILE A 86 -3.86 6.17 1.16
N PHE A 87 -3.52 7.41 1.48
CA PHE A 87 -4.48 8.37 2.05
C PHE A 87 -5.64 8.67 1.10
N ILE A 88 -5.35 8.90 -0.19
CA ILE A 88 -6.37 9.09 -1.23
C ILE A 88 -7.27 7.86 -1.34
N SER A 89 -6.69 6.65 -1.27
CA SER A 89 -7.46 5.41 -1.31
C SER A 89 -8.39 5.26 -0.10
N PHE A 90 -7.95 5.65 1.10
CA PHE A 90 -8.81 5.67 2.29
C PHE A 90 -9.94 6.70 2.18
N LEU A 91 -9.65 7.90 1.65
CA LEU A 91 -10.67 8.91 1.41
C LEU A 91 -11.70 8.45 0.38
N ALA A 92 -11.24 7.82 -0.71
CA ALA A 92 -12.11 7.22 -1.71
C ALA A 92 -12.98 6.11 -1.09
N GLY A 93 -12.39 5.23 -0.29
CA GLY A 93 -13.14 4.21 0.45
C GLY A 93 -14.20 4.83 1.36
N LYS A 94 -13.83 5.84 2.17
CA LYS A 94 -14.79 6.53 3.02
C LYS A 94 -15.94 7.15 2.23
N SER A 95 -15.66 7.79 1.09
CA SER A 95 -16.71 8.35 0.22
C SER A 95 -17.69 7.31 -0.35
N VAL A 96 -17.26 6.04 -0.46
CA VAL A 96 -18.09 4.92 -0.92
C VAL A 96 -18.96 4.36 0.21
N PHE A 97 -18.53 4.46 1.47
CA PHE A 97 -19.25 3.90 2.62
C PHE A 97 -20.00 4.93 3.49
N GLY A 98 -19.83 6.25 3.27
CA GLY A 98 -20.45 7.34 4.05
C GLY A 98 -19.49 8.02 5.02
#